data_AF-M5RPF4-F1
#
_entry.id   AF-M5RPF4-F1
#
_cell.length_a   1.000
_cell.length_b   1.000
_cell.length_c   1.000
_cell.angle_alpha   90.00
_cell.angle_beta   90.00
_cell.angle_gamma   90.00
#
_symmetry.space_group_name_H-M   'P 1'
#
loop_
_entity.id
_entity.type
_entity.pdbx_description
1 polymer ?
#
loop_
_entity_poly.entity_id
_entity_poly.type
_entity_poly.pdbx_seq_one_letter_code
_entity_poly.pdbx_strand_id
1 'polypeptide(L)'
;MIHLQYAQSSSRVTAIADLSVDQVASVFPAAASLAGAASEDGRMTVSDANGQSLGYVVQTSPESDHIIGFSGPTNVLIGFDDQDHVVGISILSSEDTRDHLLEVQQSERFMSSLDGKSRDEIGRGVLVDAVSGATLTSLAIQESIIHRLGGEVVGSLRFPKPLSLDDVRVLFPDADHIEPDAVHRTLWSVDSGGDPIGQVLRSSPAADNIVGYQGPTDVLIGLDQDAEVIGIAIGKSYDNEPYVGYVREDSYFRSTFDEMKLPGIAEADLFEMRVEGVSGATMTSMAVADGVVEAAKEHLAQIEREASRPKRRSGFQFTVHDVGTMIVIVAAIVIGSTSLRASKRIRIAFQLTLIIYLGMIAGNLVSQAMIAGWAKHGVPLKMAPGLTMLAIAAFACPLLSKRNIYCSHLCPHGAVQQLIKGRIRYQVKLGHSVSKLLMLLPGLLLLWCLVVTMAALPMSLVDIEPFDAYVFRIAGWATIAVFVVGVVASLFVPMAYCRFGCPTGRLLDYLRFNARSDRWTIRDWVAVAYLGVAIWLSVS
;
A
#
# COMPACT_ATOMS: atom_id res chain seq x y z
N MET A 1 19.25 35.27 17.44
CA MET A 1 19.30 34.84 18.87
C MET A 1 18.10 34.00 19.29
N ILE A 2 16.96 34.02 18.60
CA ILE A 2 15.79 33.18 18.92
C ILE A 2 15.96 31.73 18.40
N HIS A 3 16.61 31.51 17.25
CA HIS A 3 16.85 30.16 16.69
C HIS A 3 17.84 29.28 17.47
N LEU A 4 18.81 29.87 18.17
CA LEU A 4 19.74 29.10 19.03
C LEU A 4 19.07 28.58 20.31
N GLN A 5 17.90 29.09 20.70
CA GLN A 5 17.14 28.56 21.84
C GLN A 5 16.33 27.30 21.48
N TYR A 6 15.99 27.08 20.20
CA TYR A 6 15.30 25.85 19.77
C TYR A 6 16.22 24.63 19.73
N ALA A 7 17.51 24.81 19.43
CA ALA A 7 18.48 23.71 19.45
C ALA A 7 18.80 23.21 20.88
N GLN A 8 18.53 24.01 21.92
CA GLN A 8 18.78 23.66 23.32
C GLN A 8 17.52 23.24 24.09
N SER A 9 16.30 23.45 23.56
CA SER A 9 15.05 22.98 24.18
C SER A 9 14.71 21.52 23.84
N SER A 10 15.40 20.90 22.88
CA SER A 10 15.28 19.50 22.45
C SER A 10 15.66 18.44 23.51
N SER A 11 16.01 18.86 24.74
CA SER A 11 16.42 18.00 25.85
C SER A 11 15.37 17.79 26.94
N ARG A 12 14.10 18.18 26.71
CA ARG A 12 12.96 17.77 27.54
C ARG A 12 12.01 16.88 26.76
N VAL A 13 12.42 15.62 26.55
CA VAL A 13 11.48 14.51 26.40
C VAL A 13 10.70 14.45 27.71
N THR A 14 9.57 15.14 27.77
CA THR A 14 8.64 15.05 28.90
C THR A 14 7.62 13.99 28.53
N ALA A 15 7.41 13.07 29.47
CA ALA A 15 6.62 11.85 29.37
C ALA A 15 5.25 12.01 28.68
N ILE A 16 4.70 10.88 28.23
CA ILE A 16 3.27 10.68 27.93
C ILE A 16 2.48 11.61 28.86
N ALA A 17 1.83 12.65 28.31
CA ALA A 17 1.05 13.57 29.12
C ALA A 17 0.16 12.76 30.07
N ASP A 18 0.23 13.04 31.38
CA ASP A 18 -0.69 12.51 32.38
C ASP A 18 -2.09 13.06 32.05
N LEU A 19 -2.78 12.41 31.11
CA LEU A 19 -4.09 12.82 30.66
C LEU A 19 -5.06 12.75 31.84
N SER A 20 -5.73 13.87 32.13
CA SER A 20 -6.76 13.90 33.15
C SER A 20 -8.11 13.43 32.59
N VAL A 21 -8.97 12.93 33.47
CA VAL A 21 -10.35 12.58 33.11
C VAL A 21 -11.08 13.80 32.54
N ASP A 22 -10.81 15.00 33.06
CA ASP A 22 -11.41 16.25 32.57
C ASP A 22 -11.04 16.56 31.11
N GLN A 23 -9.80 16.30 30.71
CA GLN A 23 -9.37 16.47 29.33
C GLN A 23 -10.06 15.46 28.41
N VAL A 24 -10.16 14.20 28.84
CA VAL A 24 -10.83 13.15 28.08
C VAL A 24 -12.34 13.35 27.99
N ALA A 25 -12.94 14.01 28.98
CA ALA A 25 -14.37 14.34 28.99
C ALA A 25 -14.81 15.21 27.79
N SER A 26 -13.87 15.92 27.16
CA SER A 26 -14.13 16.68 25.93
C SER A 26 -14.49 15.80 24.72
N VAL A 27 -14.03 14.55 24.71
CA VAL A 27 -14.30 13.55 23.65
C VAL A 27 -15.25 12.46 24.15
N PHE A 28 -15.16 12.09 25.43
CA PHE A 28 -16.04 11.13 26.09
C PHE A 28 -16.75 11.77 27.28
N PRO A 29 -17.92 12.43 27.11
CA PRO A 29 -18.60 13.14 28.19
C PRO A 29 -18.95 12.27 29.41
N ALA A 30 -19.05 10.96 29.25
CA ALA A 30 -19.32 9.99 30.31
C ALA A 30 -18.05 9.39 30.97
N ALA A 31 -16.85 9.87 30.60
CA ALA A 31 -15.59 9.37 31.14
C ALA A 31 -15.51 9.59 32.66
N ALA A 32 -15.19 8.53 33.40
CA ALA A 32 -15.00 8.57 34.84
C ALA A 32 -13.64 8.01 35.29
N SER A 33 -13.01 7.17 34.47
CA SER A 33 -11.68 6.63 34.76
C SER A 33 -10.88 6.39 33.48
N LEU A 34 -9.56 6.44 33.62
CA LEU A 34 -8.59 6.12 32.58
C LEU A 34 -7.73 4.96 33.06
N ALA A 35 -7.58 3.94 32.22
CA ALA A 35 -6.77 2.78 32.51
C ALA A 35 -5.76 2.54 31.39
N GLY A 36 -4.50 2.39 31.78
CA GLY A 36 -3.41 2.08 30.85
C GLY A 36 -2.22 3.03 31.04
N ALA A 37 -1.07 2.45 31.33
CA ALA A 37 0.22 3.04 31.03
C ALA A 37 1.04 1.94 30.35
N ALA A 38 1.68 2.26 29.22
CA ALA A 38 2.60 1.40 28.47
C ALA A 38 2.00 0.23 27.65
N SER A 39 1.11 0.52 26.69
CA SER A 39 1.22 -0.19 25.40
C SER A 39 2.33 0.47 24.57
N GLU A 40 3.04 -0.26 23.69
CA GLU A 40 4.03 0.35 22.77
C GLU A 40 3.43 1.51 21.96
N ASP A 41 2.11 1.50 21.73
CA ASP A 41 1.38 2.48 20.94
C ASP A 41 0.80 3.65 21.76
N GLY A 42 1.07 3.78 23.07
CA GLY A 42 0.61 4.93 23.88
C GLY A 42 -0.91 5.09 24.05
N ARG A 43 -1.70 4.01 23.91
CA ARG A 43 -3.17 3.98 24.09
C ARG A 43 -3.58 3.96 25.57
N MET A 44 -4.68 4.65 25.89
CA MET A 44 -5.33 4.62 27.20
C MET A 44 -6.82 4.31 27.09
N THR A 45 -7.30 3.30 27.81
CA THR A 45 -8.72 2.91 27.84
C THR A 45 -9.53 3.89 28.68
N VAL A 46 -10.73 4.23 28.19
CA VAL A 46 -11.67 5.14 28.86
C VAL A 46 -12.87 4.34 29.34
N SER A 47 -13.24 4.50 30.61
CA SER A 47 -14.40 3.82 31.19
C SER A 47 -15.36 4.79 31.89
N ASP A 48 -16.65 4.44 31.90
CA ASP A 48 -17.69 5.17 32.61
C ASP A 48 -17.65 4.94 34.14
N ALA A 49 -18.56 5.61 34.86
CA ALA A 49 -18.67 5.49 36.33
C ALA A 49 -19.05 4.07 36.82
N ASN A 50 -19.60 3.23 35.93
CA ASN A 50 -19.95 1.85 36.22
C ASN A 50 -18.82 0.87 35.86
N GLY A 51 -17.70 1.36 35.32
CA GLY A 51 -16.57 0.56 34.86
C GLY A 51 -16.77 -0.07 33.48
N GLN A 52 -17.77 0.35 32.72
CA GLN A 52 -17.97 -0.07 31.33
C GLN A 52 -17.00 0.66 30.40
N SER A 53 -16.36 -0.07 29.48
CA SER A 53 -15.52 0.52 28.43
C SER A 53 -16.35 1.44 27.55
N LEU A 54 -15.85 2.66 27.33
CA LEU A 54 -16.37 3.59 26.33
C LEU A 54 -15.52 3.55 25.06
N GLY A 55 -14.29 3.04 25.15
CA GLY A 55 -13.31 3.02 24.08
C GLY A 55 -11.91 3.34 24.59
N TYR A 56 -11.10 4.00 23.78
CA TYR A 56 -9.74 4.39 24.13
C TYR A 56 -9.34 5.74 23.52
N VAL A 57 -8.26 6.34 24.04
CA VAL A 57 -7.66 7.57 23.51
C VAL A 57 -6.19 7.39 23.18
N VAL A 58 -5.71 8.19 22.23
CA VAL A 58 -4.29 8.42 21.94
C VAL A 58 -4.05 9.91 21.78
N GLN A 59 -2.80 10.34 21.88
CA GLN A 59 -2.39 11.72 21.63
C GLN A 59 -1.29 11.78 20.56
N THR A 60 -1.18 12.87 19.81
CA THR A 60 -0.19 13.01 18.73
C THR A 60 1.24 13.22 19.23
N SER A 61 1.40 13.86 20.39
CA SER A 61 2.72 14.03 21.04
C SER A 61 3.17 12.79 21.82
N PRO A 62 4.48 12.52 21.91
CA PRO A 62 5.59 13.29 21.32
C PRO A 62 5.92 12.88 19.87
N GLU A 63 5.27 11.83 19.33
CA GLU A 63 5.64 11.23 18.04
C GLU A 63 5.54 12.20 16.86
N SER A 64 4.62 13.17 16.93
CA SER A 64 4.33 14.12 15.86
C SER A 64 4.86 15.54 16.13
N ASP A 65 5.67 15.75 17.17
CA ASP A 65 6.12 17.10 17.58
C ASP A 65 7.07 17.76 16.56
N HIS A 66 7.60 16.99 15.61
CA HIS A 66 8.41 17.50 14.50
C HIS A 66 7.56 18.14 13.38
N ILE A 67 6.23 17.96 13.39
CA ILE A 67 5.31 18.54 12.42
C ILE A 67 4.87 19.92 12.91
N ILE A 68 5.22 20.96 12.16
CA ILE A 68 5.07 22.35 12.61
C ILE A 68 3.88 23.01 11.90
N GLY A 69 3.03 23.66 12.70
CA GLY A 69 1.94 24.53 12.24
C GLY A 69 2.45 25.90 11.78
N PHE A 70 1.77 26.96 12.18
CA PHE A 70 2.22 28.32 11.89
C PHE A 70 3.38 28.76 12.80
N SER A 71 3.38 28.40 14.10
CA SER A 71 4.51 28.70 15.01
C SER A 71 5.14 27.49 15.70
N GLY A 72 4.42 26.37 15.82
CA GLY A 72 4.92 25.19 16.55
C GLY A 72 3.99 23.98 16.42
N PRO A 73 4.33 22.85 17.07
CA PRO A 73 3.50 21.65 17.02
C PRO A 73 2.20 21.79 17.83
N THR A 74 1.23 20.94 17.52
CA THR A 74 -0.04 20.86 18.24
C THR A 74 -0.31 19.43 18.71
N ASN A 75 -0.50 19.27 20.02
CA ASN A 75 -0.86 18.00 20.63
C ASN A 75 -2.38 17.81 20.60
N VAL A 76 -2.83 16.76 19.92
CA VAL A 76 -4.24 16.45 19.71
C VAL A 76 -4.57 15.12 20.36
N LEU A 77 -5.59 15.12 21.22
CA LEU A 77 -6.26 13.94 21.73
C LEU A 77 -7.21 13.39 20.67
N ILE A 78 -7.15 12.09 20.43
CA ILE A 78 -8.01 11.37 19.50
C ILE A 78 -8.71 10.27 20.29
N GLY A 79 -10.05 10.29 20.34
CA GLY A 79 -10.83 9.23 20.96
C GLY A 79 -11.38 8.25 19.95
N PHE A 80 -11.36 6.97 20.30
CA PHE A 80 -11.85 5.85 19.51
C PHE A 80 -12.85 5.04 20.31
N ASP A 81 -13.95 4.62 19.69
CA ASP A 81 -14.87 3.65 20.28
C ASP A 81 -14.26 2.23 20.32
N ASP A 82 -14.99 1.27 20.90
CA ASP A 82 -14.59 -0.13 20.97
C ASP A 82 -14.51 -0.82 19.57
N GLN A 83 -14.97 -0.16 18.50
CA GLN A 83 -14.92 -0.62 17.11
C GLN A 83 -13.79 0.01 16.29
N ASP A 84 -12.92 0.80 16.93
CA ASP A 84 -11.80 1.52 16.30
C ASP A 84 -12.25 2.66 15.35
N HIS A 85 -13.43 3.23 15.58
CA HIS A 85 -13.89 4.46 14.93
C HIS A 85 -13.66 5.68 15.81
N VAL A 86 -13.25 6.78 15.20
CA VAL A 86 -13.06 8.05 15.91
C VAL A 86 -14.39 8.57 16.43
N VAL A 87 -14.45 8.88 17.72
CA VAL A 87 -15.62 9.51 18.36
C VAL A 87 -15.46 11.03 18.49
N GLY A 88 -14.25 11.53 18.32
CA GLY A 88 -13.93 12.96 18.32
C GLY A 88 -12.45 13.23 18.53
N ILE A 89 -12.07 14.48 18.29
CA ILE A 89 -10.74 15.01 18.57
C ILE A 89 -10.82 16.24 19.46
N SER A 90 -9.75 16.48 20.22
CA SER A 90 -9.63 17.65 21.09
C SER A 90 -8.19 18.11 21.16
N ILE A 91 -7.95 19.43 21.23
CA ILE A 91 -6.60 19.97 21.28
C ILE A 91 -6.18 20.10 22.74
N LEU A 92 -5.12 19.39 23.13
CA LEU A 92 -4.59 19.35 24.50
C LEU A 92 -3.67 20.54 24.77
N SER A 93 -2.79 20.82 23.81
CA SER A 93 -1.83 21.93 23.86
C SER A 93 -1.38 22.30 22.45
N SER A 94 -0.96 23.54 22.26
CA SER A 94 -0.41 24.00 20.99
C SER A 94 0.67 25.05 21.27
N GLU A 95 1.76 24.98 20.52
CA GLU A 95 2.77 26.05 20.46
C GLU A 95 2.45 27.07 19.34
N ASP A 96 1.31 26.91 18.66
CA ASP A 96 0.85 27.86 17.66
C ASP A 96 0.25 29.14 18.29
N THR A 97 -0.03 30.14 17.47
CA THR A 97 -0.66 31.37 17.97
C THR A 97 -2.08 31.08 18.46
N ARG A 98 -2.49 31.81 19.50
CA ARG A 98 -3.82 31.66 20.11
C ARG A 98 -4.94 31.90 19.09
N ASP A 99 -4.77 32.87 18.21
CA ASP A 99 -5.80 33.23 17.23
C ASP A 99 -5.99 32.14 16.17
N HIS A 100 -4.89 31.58 15.64
CA HIS A 100 -4.98 30.44 14.70
C HIS A 100 -5.61 29.21 15.37
N LEU A 101 -5.23 28.94 16.62
CA LEU A 101 -5.81 27.83 17.38
C LEU A 101 -7.31 28.01 17.59
N LEU A 102 -7.76 29.23 17.93
CA LEU A 102 -9.17 29.54 18.13
C LEU A 102 -10.00 29.32 16.86
N GLU A 103 -9.49 29.73 15.69
CA GLU A 103 -10.16 29.48 14.40
C GLU A 103 -10.35 27.98 14.15
N VAL A 104 -9.35 27.15 14.45
CA VAL A 104 -9.45 25.69 14.32
C VAL A 104 -10.47 25.13 15.31
N GLN A 105 -10.41 25.54 16.58
CA GLN A 105 -11.34 25.07 17.62
C GLN A 105 -12.80 25.48 17.37
N GLN A 106 -13.04 26.64 16.76
CA GLN A 106 -14.38 27.13 16.43
C GLN A 106 -14.94 26.51 15.14
N SER A 107 -14.10 25.87 14.33
CA SER A 107 -14.53 25.19 13.12
C SER A 107 -15.12 23.81 13.45
N GLU A 108 -16.44 23.75 13.66
CA GLU A 108 -17.16 22.47 13.87
C GLU A 108 -16.91 21.49 12.73
N ARG A 109 -16.85 21.99 11.48
CA ARG A 109 -16.54 21.17 10.29
C ARG A 109 -15.20 20.48 10.40
N PHE A 110 -14.17 21.16 10.93
CA PHE A 110 -12.85 20.58 11.11
C PHE A 110 -12.82 19.64 12.32
N MET A 111 -13.35 20.06 13.46
CA MET A 111 -13.31 19.28 14.70
C MET A 111 -14.12 17.97 14.63
N SER A 112 -15.19 17.93 13.84
CA SER A 112 -16.01 16.71 13.59
C SER A 112 -15.64 15.96 12.31
N SER A 113 -14.62 16.43 11.59
CA SER A 113 -14.28 15.90 10.25
C SER A 113 -13.86 14.43 10.25
N LEU A 114 -13.41 13.93 11.39
CA LEU A 114 -12.93 12.55 11.56
C LEU A 114 -13.97 11.65 12.23
N ASP A 115 -15.09 12.18 12.71
CA ASP A 115 -16.09 11.42 13.45
C ASP A 115 -16.63 10.24 12.62
N GLY A 116 -16.64 9.06 13.23
CA GLY A 116 -17.06 7.80 12.63
C GLY A 116 -16.05 7.18 11.65
N LYS A 117 -14.92 7.82 11.36
CA LYS A 117 -13.88 7.22 10.49
C LYS A 117 -13.07 6.20 11.27
N SER A 118 -12.75 5.09 10.61
CA SER A 118 -11.84 4.09 11.17
C SER A 118 -10.39 4.58 11.13
N ARG A 119 -9.56 4.03 12.02
CA ARG A 119 -8.11 4.27 12.03
C ARG A 119 -7.45 4.04 10.66
N ASP A 120 -7.84 2.97 9.96
CA ASP A 120 -7.30 2.63 8.63
C ASP A 120 -7.72 3.64 7.55
N GLU A 121 -8.95 4.15 7.60
CA GLU A 121 -9.39 5.19 6.67
C GLU A 121 -8.58 6.48 6.85
N ILE A 122 -8.32 6.90 8.09
CA ILE A 122 -7.54 8.10 8.38
C ILE A 122 -6.08 7.90 7.96
N GLY A 123 -5.50 6.72 8.27
CA GLY A 123 -4.14 6.37 7.87
C GLY A 123 -3.92 6.36 6.35
N ARG A 124 -4.99 6.13 5.56
CA ARG A 124 -4.98 6.25 4.09
C ARG A 124 -5.04 7.69 3.57
N GLY A 125 -5.00 8.69 4.45
CA GLY A 125 -4.88 10.10 4.09
C GLY A 125 -6.20 10.75 3.71
N VAL A 126 -7.27 10.54 4.49
CA VAL A 126 -8.51 11.30 4.33
C VAL A 126 -8.22 12.79 4.53
N LEU A 127 -8.20 13.52 3.42
CA LEU A 127 -7.98 14.96 3.39
C LEU A 127 -9.24 15.70 3.86
N VAL A 128 -9.07 16.60 4.81
CA VAL A 128 -10.12 17.51 5.26
C VAL A 128 -9.76 18.91 4.77
N ASP A 129 -10.76 19.72 4.43
CA ASP A 129 -10.50 21.11 4.07
C ASP A 129 -9.81 21.85 5.22
N ALA A 130 -8.75 22.58 4.88
CA ALA A 130 -8.05 23.42 5.85
C ALA A 130 -8.95 24.56 6.34
N VAL A 131 -8.69 25.04 7.56
CA VAL A 131 -9.42 26.15 8.16
C VAL A 131 -8.90 27.47 7.57
N SER A 132 -9.82 28.30 7.07
CA SER A 132 -9.48 29.63 6.56
C SER A 132 -8.94 30.49 7.70
N GLY A 133 -7.82 31.19 7.48
CA GLY A 133 -7.14 31.97 8.53
C GLY A 133 -6.23 31.15 9.45
N ALA A 134 -6.38 29.82 9.49
CA ALA A 134 -5.51 28.91 10.26
C ALA A 134 -5.05 27.71 9.42
N THR A 135 -4.69 27.98 8.17
CA THR A 135 -4.41 26.93 7.17
C THR A 135 -3.22 26.08 7.57
N LEU A 136 -2.08 26.67 7.94
CA LEU A 136 -0.90 25.90 8.35
C LEU A 136 -1.14 25.09 9.63
N THR A 137 -1.79 25.69 10.63
CA THR A 137 -2.16 25.01 11.88
C THR A 137 -3.07 23.80 11.63
N SER A 138 -4.11 23.97 10.82
CA SER A 138 -5.07 22.90 10.52
C SER A 138 -4.45 21.78 9.67
N LEU A 139 -3.58 22.11 8.71
CA LEU A 139 -2.85 21.09 7.93
C LEU A 139 -1.84 20.32 8.80
N ALA A 140 -1.12 21.00 9.70
CA ALA A 140 -0.19 20.35 10.63
C ALA A 140 -0.92 19.42 11.61
N ILE A 141 -2.10 19.80 12.09
CA ILE A 141 -2.96 18.92 12.90
C ILE A 141 -3.36 17.67 12.12
N GLN A 142 -3.81 17.82 10.86
CA GLN A 142 -4.16 16.66 10.02
C GLN A 142 -2.97 15.73 9.81
N GLU A 143 -1.82 16.28 9.45
CA GLU A 143 -0.58 15.53 9.24
C GLU A 143 -0.14 14.81 10.52
N SER A 144 -0.24 15.47 11.69
CA SER A 144 0.08 14.88 12.99
C SER A 144 -0.84 13.71 13.34
N ILE A 145 -2.13 13.82 13.03
CA ILE A 145 -3.09 12.73 13.24
C ILE A 145 -2.77 11.55 12.31
N ILE A 146 -2.54 11.80 11.02
CA ILE A 146 -2.19 10.75 10.05
C ILE A 146 -0.91 10.02 10.48
N HIS A 147 0.14 10.78 10.79
CA HIS A 147 1.43 10.25 11.25
C HIS A 147 1.26 9.42 12.53
N ARG A 148 0.54 9.93 13.53
CA ARG A 148 0.29 9.22 14.80
C ARG A 148 -0.45 7.89 14.61
N LEU A 149 -1.31 7.79 13.61
CA LEU A 149 -2.08 6.58 13.33
C LEU A 149 -1.33 5.59 12.42
N GLY A 150 -0.06 5.86 12.11
CA GLY A 150 0.78 5.01 11.27
C GLY A 150 0.51 5.17 9.77
N GLY A 151 -0.21 6.23 9.39
CA GLY A 151 -0.39 6.64 8.01
C GLY A 151 0.81 7.43 7.50
N GLU A 152 1.01 7.41 6.19
CA GLU A 152 2.05 8.20 5.51
C GLU A 152 1.35 9.20 4.58
N VAL A 153 1.65 10.49 4.75
CA VAL A 153 1.19 11.51 3.80
C VAL A 153 2.01 11.35 2.52
N VAL A 154 1.36 10.90 1.45
CA VAL A 154 2.02 10.79 0.14
C VAL A 154 2.13 12.19 -0.48
N GLY A 155 3.34 12.75 -0.49
CA GLY A 155 3.60 14.10 -0.98
C GLY A 155 3.48 15.14 0.14
N SER A 156 2.88 16.30 -0.15
CA SER A 156 2.74 17.39 0.81
C SER A 156 1.27 17.84 0.93
N LEU A 157 0.79 18.01 2.16
CA LEU A 157 -0.51 18.66 2.42
C LEU A 157 -0.49 20.16 2.13
N ARG A 158 0.68 20.80 2.30
CA ARG A 158 0.88 22.23 2.09
C ARG A 158 1.00 22.57 0.60
N PHE A 159 1.71 21.73 -0.15
CA PHE A 159 1.98 21.92 -1.58
C PHE A 159 1.52 20.72 -2.44
N PRO A 160 0.23 20.34 -2.40
CA PRO A 160 -0.28 19.09 -2.98
C PRO A 160 -0.34 19.07 -4.52
N LYS A 161 -0.20 20.22 -5.18
CA LYS A 161 -0.28 20.28 -6.63
C LYS A 161 1.04 19.78 -7.25
N PRO A 162 0.99 18.92 -8.28
CA PRO A 162 2.18 18.53 -9.03
C PRO A 162 2.78 19.73 -9.77
N LEU A 163 4.06 19.61 -10.16
CA LEU A 163 4.72 20.63 -10.96
C LEU A 163 4.02 20.77 -12.31
N SER A 164 3.82 22.02 -12.72
CA SER A 164 3.41 22.35 -14.07
C SER A 164 4.62 22.66 -14.94
N LEU A 165 4.42 22.60 -16.24
CA LEU A 165 5.48 22.91 -17.19
C LEU A 165 5.94 24.38 -17.10
N ASP A 166 5.03 25.29 -16.72
CA ASP A 166 5.37 26.71 -16.50
C ASP A 166 6.25 26.89 -15.26
N ASP A 167 6.08 26.07 -14.21
CA ASP A 167 6.93 26.09 -13.03
C ASP A 167 8.38 25.71 -13.38
N VAL A 168 8.54 24.69 -14.24
CA VAL A 168 9.85 24.16 -14.65
C VAL A 168 10.54 25.06 -15.68
N ARG A 169 9.79 25.75 -16.55
CA ARG A 169 10.34 26.66 -17.56
C ARG A 169 11.14 27.84 -17.00
N VAL A 170 10.97 28.15 -15.72
CA VAL A 170 11.79 29.15 -15.02
C VAL A 170 13.26 28.73 -14.97
N LEU A 171 13.53 27.43 -14.89
CA LEU A 171 14.87 26.84 -14.84
C LEU A 171 15.29 26.25 -16.20
N PHE A 172 14.33 25.70 -16.95
CA PHE A 172 14.54 25.09 -18.26
C PHE A 172 13.66 25.75 -19.34
N PRO A 173 14.05 26.90 -19.91
CA PRO A 173 13.21 27.67 -20.82
C PRO A 173 12.69 26.88 -22.03
N ASP A 174 13.49 25.93 -22.52
CA ASP A 174 13.18 25.11 -23.70
C ASP A 174 12.33 23.85 -23.37
N ALA A 175 11.94 23.64 -22.11
CA ALA A 175 11.16 22.48 -21.71
C ALA A 175 9.79 22.42 -22.42
N ASP A 176 9.48 21.25 -22.98
CA ASP A 176 8.18 20.94 -23.60
C ASP A 176 7.50 19.70 -23.02
N HIS A 177 8.22 18.91 -22.21
CA HIS A 177 7.69 17.77 -21.46
C HIS A 177 8.34 17.65 -20.08
N ILE A 178 7.54 17.20 -19.11
CA ILE A 178 8.01 16.84 -17.76
C ILE A 178 7.31 15.57 -17.30
N GLU A 179 8.03 14.71 -16.59
CA GLU A 179 7.47 13.47 -16.02
C GLU A 179 8.02 13.28 -14.60
N PRO A 180 7.18 12.92 -13.61
CA PRO A 180 7.69 12.60 -12.28
C PRO A 180 8.50 11.30 -12.32
N ASP A 181 9.62 11.25 -11.61
CA ASP A 181 10.40 10.02 -11.50
C ASP A 181 9.55 8.91 -10.86
N ALA A 182 9.61 7.72 -11.45
CA ALA A 182 8.78 6.59 -11.06
C ALA A 182 9.06 6.09 -9.63
N VAL A 183 10.24 6.42 -9.09
CA VAL A 183 10.74 5.98 -7.79
C VAL A 183 10.75 7.16 -6.81
N HIS A 184 11.34 8.28 -7.20
CA HIS A 184 11.52 9.48 -6.39
C HIS A 184 10.51 10.55 -6.77
N ARG A 185 9.32 10.56 -6.16
CA ARG A 185 8.21 11.46 -6.54
C ARG A 185 8.51 12.96 -6.42
N THR A 186 9.57 13.34 -5.71
CA THR A 186 10.05 14.73 -5.60
C THR A 186 10.95 15.14 -6.75
N LEU A 187 11.43 14.19 -7.55
CA LEU A 187 12.27 14.40 -8.73
C LEU A 187 11.42 14.32 -10.00
N TRP A 188 11.69 15.20 -10.96
CA TRP A 188 11.00 15.27 -12.25
C TRP A 188 12.03 15.28 -13.37
N SER A 189 11.85 14.45 -14.39
CA SER A 189 12.61 14.56 -15.63
C SER A 189 12.08 15.73 -16.46
N VAL A 190 12.99 16.39 -17.17
CA VAL A 190 12.68 17.52 -18.04
C VAL A 190 13.25 17.25 -19.42
N ASP A 191 12.38 17.30 -20.44
CA ASP A 191 12.75 17.05 -21.84
C ASP A 191 12.40 18.24 -22.74
N SER A 192 13.11 18.33 -23.86
CA SER A 192 12.83 19.28 -24.95
C SER A 192 12.98 18.57 -26.30
N GLY A 193 11.95 18.60 -27.14
CA GLY A 193 11.98 17.95 -28.45
C GLY A 193 12.15 16.42 -28.40
N GLY A 194 11.93 15.80 -27.24
CA GLY A 194 12.15 14.37 -26.99
C GLY A 194 13.55 14.01 -26.47
N ASP A 195 14.45 14.98 -26.30
CA ASP A 195 15.76 14.79 -25.69
C ASP A 195 15.73 15.23 -24.21
N PRO A 196 16.33 14.46 -23.28
CA PRO A 196 16.40 14.84 -21.88
C PRO A 196 17.35 16.02 -21.71
N ILE A 197 16.90 17.10 -21.07
CA ILE A 197 17.68 18.31 -20.84
C ILE A 197 18.09 18.51 -19.37
N GLY A 198 17.44 17.82 -18.45
CA GLY A 198 17.79 17.86 -17.03
C GLY A 198 16.72 17.27 -16.13
N GLN A 199 16.79 17.62 -14.84
CA GLN A 199 15.84 17.21 -13.82
C GLN A 199 15.49 18.37 -12.90
N VAL A 200 14.35 18.29 -12.22
CA VAL A 200 13.97 19.20 -11.14
C VAL A 200 13.71 18.42 -9.87
N LEU A 201 14.46 18.71 -8.81
CA LEU A 201 14.19 18.23 -7.46
C LEU A 201 13.37 19.27 -6.70
N ARG A 202 12.27 18.84 -6.10
CA ARG A 202 11.40 19.67 -5.28
C ARG A 202 11.76 19.55 -3.79
N SER A 203 11.80 20.68 -3.07
CA SER A 203 12.09 20.67 -1.64
C SER A 203 10.96 20.13 -0.78
N SER A 204 9.72 20.29 -1.23
CA SER A 204 8.55 19.67 -0.59
C SER A 204 8.45 18.16 -0.90
N PRO A 205 8.18 17.28 0.08
CA PRO A 205 7.77 17.59 1.45
C PRO A 205 8.92 17.72 2.47
N ALA A 206 10.17 17.42 2.10
CA ALA A 206 11.29 17.37 3.03
C ALA A 206 11.48 18.68 3.83
N ALA A 207 11.26 19.82 3.18
CA ALA A 207 11.42 21.15 3.76
C ALA A 207 10.10 21.79 4.27
N ASP A 208 8.98 21.07 4.34
CA ASP A 208 7.68 21.64 4.69
C ASP A 208 7.60 22.21 6.12
N ASN A 209 8.48 21.74 7.01
CA ASN A 209 8.57 22.21 8.39
C ASN A 209 9.60 23.35 8.58
N ILE A 210 10.29 23.77 7.51
CA ILE A 210 11.22 24.90 7.55
C ILE A 210 10.44 26.18 7.28
N VAL A 211 10.20 26.95 8.34
CA VAL A 211 9.38 28.17 8.29
C VAL A 211 10.27 29.40 8.05
N GLY A 212 9.90 30.20 7.05
CA GLY A 212 10.48 31.52 6.79
C GLY A 212 9.97 32.57 7.76
N TYR A 213 9.47 33.70 7.25
CA TYR A 213 8.91 34.75 8.09
C TYR A 213 7.49 34.40 8.60
N GLN A 214 6.63 33.87 7.74
CA GLN A 214 5.25 33.46 8.06
C GLN A 214 4.91 32.00 7.73
N GLY A 215 5.69 31.35 6.88
CA GLY A 215 5.36 30.00 6.44
C GLY A 215 6.47 29.35 5.64
N PRO A 216 6.30 28.06 5.31
CA PRO A 216 7.23 27.33 4.46
C PRO A 216 7.12 27.78 3.01
N THR A 217 8.20 27.54 2.27
CA THR A 217 8.32 27.86 0.85
C THR A 217 8.80 26.63 0.08
N ASP A 218 8.07 26.28 -0.97
CA ASP A 218 8.45 25.24 -1.91
C ASP A 218 9.51 25.76 -2.88
N VAL A 219 10.58 24.98 -3.06
CA VAL A 219 11.75 25.36 -3.85
C VAL A 219 12.00 24.30 -4.90
N LEU A 220 12.23 24.74 -6.14
CA LEU A 220 12.59 23.89 -7.26
C LEU A 220 14.09 24.02 -7.47
N ILE A 221 14.79 22.89 -7.52
CA ILE A 221 16.23 22.80 -7.70
C ILE A 221 16.46 22.17 -9.08
N GLY A 222 16.95 22.96 -10.03
CA GLY A 222 17.22 22.50 -11.40
C GLY A 222 18.57 21.81 -11.46
N LEU A 223 18.61 20.62 -12.05
CA LEU A 223 19.80 19.79 -12.21
C LEU A 223 20.04 19.54 -13.71
N ASP A 224 21.25 19.77 -14.19
CA ASP A 224 21.62 19.39 -15.55
C ASP A 224 21.82 17.86 -15.70
N GLN A 225 22.24 17.43 -16.89
CA GLN A 225 22.51 16.02 -17.19
C GLN A 225 23.71 15.45 -16.41
N ASP A 226 24.59 16.30 -15.87
CA ASP A 226 25.75 15.93 -15.05
C ASP A 226 25.44 15.97 -13.54
N ALA A 227 24.15 16.15 -13.21
CA ALA A 227 23.61 16.29 -11.85
C ALA A 227 24.22 17.48 -11.07
N GLU A 228 24.58 18.54 -11.79
CA GLU A 228 24.99 19.83 -11.24
C GLU A 228 23.81 20.79 -11.21
N VAL A 229 23.72 21.59 -10.15
CA VAL A 229 22.65 22.56 -10.00
C VAL A 229 22.86 23.70 -11.00
N ILE A 230 21.83 24.00 -11.78
CA ILE A 230 21.81 25.12 -12.74
C ILE A 230 21.06 26.35 -12.20
N GLY A 231 20.46 26.20 -11.03
CA GLY A 231 19.74 27.26 -10.33
C GLY A 231 18.60 26.75 -9.47
N ILE A 232 18.08 27.66 -8.65
CA ILE A 232 16.87 27.44 -7.85
C ILE A 232 15.75 28.40 -8.25
N ALA A 233 14.50 27.93 -8.12
CA ALA A 233 13.31 28.73 -8.34
C ALA A 233 12.33 28.59 -7.17
N ILE A 234 11.75 29.71 -6.78
CA ILE A 234 10.74 29.74 -5.71
C ILE A 234 9.39 29.37 -6.29
N GLY A 235 8.85 28.23 -5.85
CA GLY A 235 7.52 27.77 -6.21
C GLY A 235 6.44 28.50 -5.40
N LYS A 236 5.49 27.72 -4.88
CA LYS A 236 4.46 28.24 -3.98
C LYS A 236 5.03 28.49 -2.60
N SER A 237 4.50 29.50 -1.94
CA SER A 237 4.93 29.87 -0.59
C SER A 237 3.72 30.21 0.27
N TYR A 238 3.81 29.85 1.55
CA TYR A 238 2.93 30.36 2.61
C TYR A 238 3.59 31.52 3.36
N ASP A 239 4.77 31.95 2.94
CA ASP A 239 5.40 33.15 3.44
C ASP A 239 4.74 34.40 2.82
N ASN A 240 4.96 35.56 3.43
CA ASN A 240 4.30 36.78 2.99
C ASN A 240 4.95 37.40 1.76
N GLU A 241 4.11 37.97 0.90
CA GLU A 241 4.54 39.01 -0.02
C GLU A 241 4.69 40.33 0.77
N PRO A 242 5.76 41.13 0.57
CA PRO A 242 6.66 41.12 -0.60
C PRO A 242 7.97 40.31 -0.43
N TYR A 243 8.19 39.62 0.69
CA TYR A 243 9.49 39.00 0.98
C TYR A 243 9.83 37.88 -0.01
N VAL A 244 8.84 37.07 -0.37
CA VAL A 244 8.98 36.05 -1.41
C VAL A 244 9.35 36.69 -2.75
N GLY A 245 8.71 37.81 -3.11
CA GLY A 245 9.09 38.64 -4.26
C GLY A 245 10.56 39.06 -4.25
N TYR A 246 11.07 39.58 -3.14
CA TYR A 246 12.48 39.98 -3.03
C TYR A 246 13.43 38.80 -3.29
N VAL A 247 13.10 37.61 -2.77
CA VAL A 247 13.91 36.40 -3.01
C VAL A 247 13.84 35.95 -4.48
N ARG A 248 12.69 36.06 -5.13
CA ARG A 248 12.53 35.73 -6.57
C ARG A 248 13.32 36.66 -7.48
N GLU A 249 13.44 37.93 -7.10
CA GLU A 249 14.11 38.99 -7.87
C GLU A 249 15.63 39.05 -7.63
N ASP A 250 16.12 38.47 -6.54
CA ASP A 250 17.54 38.45 -6.21
C ASP A 250 18.30 37.40 -7.04
N SER A 251 19.05 37.88 -8.05
CA SER A 251 19.82 37.00 -8.94
C SER A 251 20.98 36.32 -8.23
N TYR A 252 21.61 36.97 -7.25
CA TYR A 252 22.75 36.39 -6.53
C TYR A 252 22.29 35.22 -5.67
N PHE A 253 21.18 35.41 -4.95
CA PHE A 253 20.60 34.36 -4.13
C PHE A 253 20.18 33.14 -4.96
N ARG A 254 19.58 33.36 -6.14
CA ARG A 254 19.17 32.27 -7.03
C ARG A 254 20.32 31.44 -7.61
N SER A 255 21.51 32.04 -7.73
CA SER A 255 22.73 31.35 -8.18
C SER A 255 23.59 30.80 -7.05
N THR A 256 23.11 30.85 -5.79
CA THR A 256 23.91 30.46 -4.60
C THR A 256 24.47 29.04 -4.68
N PHE A 257 23.73 28.14 -5.32
CA PHE A 257 24.06 26.72 -5.40
C PHE A 257 24.50 26.28 -6.79
N ASP A 258 24.69 27.21 -7.74
CA ASP A 258 25.06 26.87 -9.12
C ASP A 258 26.37 26.07 -9.16
N GLU A 259 26.46 25.13 -10.09
CA GLU A 259 27.60 24.22 -10.31
C GLU A 259 27.88 23.25 -9.13
N MET A 260 27.08 23.29 -8.05
CA MET A 260 27.19 22.34 -6.95
C MET A 260 26.41 21.04 -7.25
N LYS A 261 26.90 19.91 -6.72
CA LYS A 261 26.17 18.64 -6.74
C LYS A 261 25.40 18.44 -5.44
N LEU A 262 24.29 17.70 -5.50
CA LEU A 262 23.45 17.39 -4.33
C LEU A 262 24.24 16.85 -3.11
N PRO A 263 25.24 15.95 -3.24
CA PRO A 263 26.04 15.52 -2.09
C PRO A 263 26.79 16.65 -1.39
N GLY A 264 27.35 17.59 -2.15
CA GLY A 264 28.02 18.76 -1.58
C GLY A 264 27.05 19.72 -0.89
N ILE A 265 25.83 19.84 -1.43
CA ILE A 265 24.76 20.65 -0.83
C ILE A 265 24.23 20.00 0.45
N ALA A 266 24.08 18.68 0.48
CA ALA A 266 23.55 17.96 1.65
C ALA A 266 24.48 18.06 2.88
N GLU A 267 25.78 18.21 2.66
CA GLU A 267 26.78 18.41 3.71
C GLU A 267 27.11 19.89 3.95
N ALA A 268 26.49 20.81 3.22
CA ALA A 268 26.79 22.22 3.28
C ALA A 268 26.43 22.83 4.65
N ASP A 269 27.34 23.64 5.17
CA ASP A 269 27.04 24.63 6.20
C ASP A 269 26.88 26.00 5.51
N LEU A 270 25.65 26.52 5.50
CA LEU A 270 25.33 27.80 4.87
C LEU A 270 26.11 28.98 5.47
N PHE A 271 26.48 28.90 6.76
CA PHE A 271 27.31 29.90 7.41
C PHE A 271 28.75 29.85 6.91
N GLU A 272 29.33 28.65 6.77
CA GLU A 272 30.69 28.48 6.22
C GLU A 272 30.75 28.86 4.73
N MET A 273 29.69 28.56 3.97
CA MET A 273 29.51 29.00 2.59
C MET A 273 29.30 30.51 2.46
N ARG A 274 29.10 31.22 3.59
CA ARG A 274 28.79 32.66 3.62
C ARG A 274 27.58 33.01 2.76
N VAL A 275 26.55 32.16 2.80
CA VAL A 275 25.27 32.48 2.17
C VAL A 275 24.67 33.68 2.89
N GLU A 276 24.56 34.80 2.17
CA GLU A 276 23.93 36.00 2.68
C GLU A 276 22.44 35.97 2.37
N GLY A 277 21.61 36.28 3.36
CA GLY A 277 20.18 36.40 3.14
C GLY A 277 19.84 37.65 2.33
N VAL A 278 18.72 37.60 1.61
CA VAL A 278 18.23 38.71 0.80
C VAL A 278 17.83 39.88 1.70
N SER A 279 18.23 41.09 1.33
CA SER A 279 17.97 42.29 2.13
C SER A 279 16.47 42.52 2.29
N GLY A 280 16.01 42.64 3.54
CA GLY A 280 14.58 42.77 3.86
C GLY A 280 13.77 41.47 3.82
N ALA A 281 14.36 40.36 3.38
CA ALA A 281 13.73 39.03 3.34
C ALA A 281 14.63 37.93 3.92
N THR A 282 15.53 38.28 4.85
CA THR A 282 16.57 37.38 5.36
C THR A 282 16.01 36.06 5.91
N MET A 283 14.91 36.10 6.67
CA MET A 283 14.28 34.88 7.20
C MET A 283 13.76 33.97 6.09
N THR A 284 13.03 34.54 5.14
CA THR A 284 12.48 33.83 3.98
C THR A 284 13.60 33.25 3.11
N SER A 285 14.64 34.02 2.80
CA SER A 285 15.77 33.54 1.99
C SER A 285 16.58 32.46 2.70
N MET A 286 16.83 32.59 4.01
CA MET A 286 17.55 31.55 4.74
C MET A 286 16.73 30.26 4.83
N ALA A 287 15.41 30.35 5.07
CA ALA A 287 14.53 29.19 5.03
C ALA A 287 14.50 28.50 3.65
N VAL A 288 14.56 29.28 2.56
CA VAL A 288 14.71 28.72 1.20
C VAL A 288 16.04 27.98 1.06
N ALA A 289 17.15 28.57 1.50
CA ALA A 289 18.47 27.94 1.41
C ALA A 289 18.55 26.66 2.28
N ASP A 290 18.02 26.70 3.50
CA ASP A 290 17.88 25.53 4.37
C ASP A 290 17.00 24.45 3.70
N GLY A 291 15.92 24.87 3.03
CA GLY A 291 15.05 23.97 2.27
C GLY A 291 15.75 23.27 1.11
N VAL A 292 16.70 23.93 0.44
CA VAL A 292 17.54 23.30 -0.61
C VAL A 292 18.46 22.24 0.00
N VAL A 293 19.09 22.54 1.13
CA VAL A 293 19.94 21.60 1.87
C VAL A 293 19.15 20.39 2.35
N GLU A 294 17.97 20.60 2.94
CA GLU A 294 17.12 19.52 3.45
C GLU A 294 16.58 18.63 2.33
N ALA A 295 16.21 19.23 1.19
CA ALA A 295 15.80 18.49 -0.01
C ALA A 295 16.91 17.56 -0.50
N ALA A 296 18.16 18.06 -0.56
CA ALA A 296 19.31 17.28 -0.98
C ALA A 296 19.59 16.14 0.01
N LYS A 297 19.54 16.40 1.32
CA LYS A 297 19.72 15.39 2.37
C LYS A 297 18.69 14.26 2.26
N GLU A 298 17.40 14.59 2.21
CA GLU A 298 16.35 13.57 2.15
C GLU A 298 16.40 12.80 0.83
N HIS A 299 16.68 13.46 -0.30
CA HIS A 299 16.83 12.78 -1.59
C HIS A 299 17.98 11.76 -1.57
N LEU A 300 19.14 12.12 -1.02
CA LEU A 300 20.27 11.20 -0.87
C LEU A 300 19.99 10.10 0.14
N ALA A 301 19.32 10.41 1.25
CA ALA A 301 18.89 9.41 2.23
C ALA A 301 17.91 8.40 1.61
N GLN A 302 17.04 8.82 0.69
CA GLN A 302 16.17 7.92 -0.08
C GLN A 302 16.99 7.01 -1.00
N ILE A 303 17.92 7.57 -1.78
CA ILE A 303 18.83 6.78 -2.62
C ILE A 303 19.63 5.78 -1.78
N GLU A 304 20.14 6.19 -0.62
CA GLU A 304 20.87 5.31 0.30
C GLU A 304 19.98 4.24 0.91
N ARG A 305 18.75 4.57 1.33
CA ARG A 305 17.76 3.59 1.82
C ARG A 305 17.41 2.58 0.73
N GLU A 306 17.39 2.97 -0.54
CA GLU A 306 17.17 2.06 -1.67
C GLU A 306 18.40 1.24 -2.02
N ALA A 307 19.59 1.81 -1.95
CA ALA A 307 20.85 1.11 -2.16
C ALA A 307 21.13 0.10 -1.02
N SER A 308 20.77 0.48 0.21
CA SER A 308 20.96 -0.28 1.45
C SER A 308 19.81 -1.24 1.73
N ARG A 309 18.63 -1.01 1.14
CA ARG A 309 17.61 -2.06 0.98
C ARG A 309 18.34 -3.24 0.39
N PRO A 310 18.36 -4.41 1.05
CA PRO A 310 19.16 -5.53 0.59
C PRO A 310 18.73 -5.78 -0.85
N LYS A 311 19.62 -5.45 -1.81
CA LYS A 311 19.46 -5.79 -3.23
C LYS A 311 19.20 -7.28 -3.21
N ARG A 312 17.92 -7.66 -3.28
CA ARG A 312 17.51 -9.05 -3.12
C ARG A 312 18.17 -9.73 -4.29
N ARG A 313 19.29 -10.41 -4.00
CA ARG A 313 20.21 -10.92 -5.02
C ARG A 313 19.35 -11.56 -6.08
N SER A 314 19.45 -11.07 -7.31
CA SER A 314 18.55 -11.41 -8.40
C SER A 314 18.72 -12.87 -8.90
N GLY A 315 19.33 -13.73 -8.07
CA GLY A 315 19.38 -15.17 -8.21
C GLY A 315 18.16 -15.83 -7.56
N PHE A 316 17.84 -17.03 -8.01
CA PHE A 316 16.78 -17.85 -7.41
C PHE A 316 17.08 -18.10 -5.93
N GLN A 317 16.31 -17.49 -5.04
CA GLN A 317 16.35 -17.81 -3.61
C GLN A 317 15.48 -19.05 -3.38
N PHE A 318 16.07 -20.23 -3.55
CA PHE A 318 15.40 -21.48 -3.22
C PHE A 318 15.29 -21.61 -1.70
N THR A 319 14.08 -21.55 -1.19
CA THR A 319 13.78 -21.91 0.20
C THR A 319 13.63 -23.43 0.33
N VAL A 320 13.71 -23.94 1.57
CA VAL A 320 13.41 -25.36 1.85
C VAL A 320 12.00 -25.74 1.38
N HIS A 321 11.06 -24.79 1.42
CA HIS A 321 9.69 -24.98 0.94
C HIS A 321 9.61 -25.10 -0.58
N ASP A 322 10.47 -24.41 -1.33
CA ASP A 322 10.53 -24.51 -2.79
C ASP A 322 11.08 -25.87 -3.23
N VAL A 323 12.14 -26.34 -2.57
CA VAL A 323 12.73 -27.66 -2.83
C VAL A 323 11.71 -28.76 -2.53
N GLY A 324 11.02 -28.71 -1.39
CA GLY A 324 10.00 -29.71 -1.09
C GLY A 324 8.78 -29.60 -2.00
N THR A 325 8.40 -28.41 -2.46
CA THR A 325 7.36 -28.25 -3.50
C THR A 325 7.78 -28.93 -4.81
N MET A 326 9.04 -28.77 -5.24
CA MET A 326 9.58 -29.47 -6.41
C MET A 326 9.53 -31.00 -6.24
N ILE A 327 9.92 -31.53 -5.07
CA ILE A 327 9.84 -32.96 -4.76
C ILE A 327 8.39 -33.46 -4.87
N VAL A 328 7.43 -32.72 -4.31
CA VAL A 328 6.00 -33.07 -4.38
C VAL A 328 5.49 -33.05 -5.82
N ILE A 329 5.93 -32.07 -6.63
CA ILE A 329 5.57 -32.01 -8.06
C ILE A 329 6.05 -33.26 -8.81
N VAL A 330 7.33 -33.61 -8.64
CA VAL A 330 7.92 -34.80 -9.27
C VAL A 330 7.19 -36.06 -8.80
N ALA A 331 6.94 -36.19 -7.49
CA ALA A 331 6.20 -37.32 -6.93
C ALA A 331 4.76 -37.42 -7.50
N ALA A 332 4.06 -36.29 -7.66
CA ALA A 332 2.71 -36.28 -8.25
C ALA A 332 2.72 -36.77 -9.70
N ILE A 333 3.70 -36.33 -10.50
CA ILE A 333 3.85 -36.72 -11.89
C ILE A 333 4.18 -38.21 -12.00
N VAL A 334 5.12 -38.71 -11.18
CA VAL A 334 5.49 -40.15 -11.15
C VAL A 334 4.31 -41.01 -10.70
N ILE A 335 3.64 -40.66 -9.61
CA ILE A 335 2.48 -41.43 -9.11
C ILE A 335 1.34 -41.39 -10.12
N GLY A 336 1.06 -40.22 -10.72
CA GLY A 336 -0.03 -40.04 -11.69
C GLY A 336 0.19 -40.76 -13.02
N SER A 337 1.45 -40.94 -13.43
CA SER A 337 1.84 -41.59 -14.68
C SER A 337 2.10 -43.10 -14.56
N THR A 338 2.41 -43.61 -13.36
CA THR A 338 2.75 -45.02 -13.13
C THR A 338 1.60 -45.83 -12.53
N SER A 339 1.81 -47.14 -12.33
CA SER A 339 0.88 -48.05 -11.64
C SER A 339 0.80 -47.78 -10.13
N LEU A 340 1.71 -46.99 -9.56
CA LEU A 340 1.77 -46.67 -8.13
C LEU A 340 0.48 -46.02 -7.62
N ARG A 341 -0.24 -45.28 -8.48
CA ARG A 341 -1.57 -44.74 -8.16
C ARG A 341 -2.58 -45.81 -7.73
N ALA A 342 -2.44 -47.06 -8.16
CA ALA A 342 -3.37 -48.14 -7.82
C ALA A 342 -3.24 -48.57 -6.35
N SER A 343 -2.08 -48.38 -5.74
CA SER A 343 -1.84 -48.71 -4.33
C SER A 343 -2.60 -47.73 -3.42
N LYS A 344 -3.54 -48.26 -2.63
CA LYS A 344 -4.33 -47.47 -1.67
C LYS A 344 -3.44 -46.79 -0.63
N ARG A 345 -2.39 -47.46 -0.14
CA ARG A 345 -1.48 -46.92 0.88
C ARG A 345 -0.70 -45.72 0.35
N ILE A 346 -0.08 -45.87 -0.83
CA ILE A 346 0.70 -44.78 -1.45
C ILE A 346 -0.20 -43.60 -1.77
N ARG A 347 -1.39 -43.85 -2.33
CA ARG A 347 -2.35 -42.79 -2.66
C ARG A 347 -2.77 -41.99 -1.43
N ILE A 348 -3.15 -42.65 -0.34
CA ILE A 348 -3.58 -41.97 0.89
C ILE A 348 -2.41 -41.22 1.53
N ALA A 349 -1.23 -41.85 1.62
CA ALA A 349 -0.04 -41.18 2.16
C ALA A 349 0.28 -39.90 1.39
N PHE A 350 0.27 -39.98 0.05
CA PHE A 350 0.54 -38.82 -0.80
C PHE A 350 -0.55 -37.74 -0.68
N GLN A 351 -1.83 -38.11 -0.61
CA GLN A 351 -2.92 -37.15 -0.38
C GLN A 351 -2.76 -36.40 0.96
N LEU A 352 -2.34 -37.09 2.02
CA LEU A 352 -2.05 -36.45 3.30
C LEU A 352 -0.85 -35.50 3.20
N THR A 353 0.20 -35.89 2.45
CA THR A 353 1.33 -35.00 2.16
C THR A 353 0.88 -33.73 1.41
N LEU A 354 0.00 -33.84 0.42
CA LEU A 354 -0.52 -32.66 -0.29
C LEU A 354 -1.29 -31.72 0.65
N ILE A 355 -2.13 -32.26 1.52
CA ILE A 355 -2.95 -31.47 2.46
C ILE A 355 -2.06 -30.76 3.48
N ILE A 356 -1.17 -31.52 4.13
CA ILE A 356 -0.35 -31.02 5.24
C ILE A 356 0.78 -30.14 4.70
N TYR A 357 1.58 -30.67 3.78
CA TYR A 357 2.77 -29.98 3.32
C TYR A 357 2.45 -28.93 2.25
N LEU A 358 1.87 -29.33 1.12
CA LEU A 358 1.66 -28.40 0.00
C LEU A 358 0.58 -27.34 0.31
N GLY A 359 -0.50 -27.75 1.01
CA GLY A 359 -1.58 -26.89 1.45
C GLY A 359 -1.20 -26.03 2.67
N MET A 360 -1.10 -26.64 3.85
CA MET A 360 -0.99 -25.89 5.11
C MET A 360 0.40 -25.30 5.40
N ILE A 361 1.48 -26.02 5.06
CA ILE A 361 2.85 -25.57 5.35
C ILE A 361 3.38 -24.64 4.25
N ALA A 362 3.26 -25.06 2.99
CA ALA A 362 3.81 -24.31 1.86
C ALA A 362 2.85 -23.24 1.31
N GLY A 363 1.53 -23.38 1.49
CA GLY A 363 0.55 -22.44 0.95
C GLY A 363 0.53 -22.35 -0.57
N ASN A 364 1.12 -23.32 -1.28
CA ASN A 364 1.30 -23.26 -2.72
C ASN A 364 0.09 -23.88 -3.44
N LEU A 365 -0.85 -23.04 -3.88
CA LEU A 365 -2.01 -23.45 -4.69
C LEU A 365 -2.17 -22.51 -5.90
N VAL A 366 -2.46 -23.09 -7.06
CA VAL A 366 -2.86 -22.35 -8.25
C VAL A 366 -4.31 -21.91 -8.10
N SER A 367 -4.55 -20.59 -8.16
CA SER A 367 -5.85 -19.92 -8.02
C SER A 367 -6.11 -18.92 -9.17
N GLN A 368 -7.36 -18.51 -9.37
CA GLN A 368 -7.71 -17.45 -10.32
C GLN A 368 -7.13 -16.10 -9.89
N ALA A 369 -7.13 -15.80 -8.59
CA ALA A 369 -6.53 -14.57 -8.06
C ALA A 369 -5.03 -14.50 -8.37
N MET A 370 -4.30 -15.61 -8.22
CA MET A 370 -2.88 -15.71 -8.58
C MET A 370 -2.66 -15.47 -10.08
N ILE A 371 -3.45 -16.14 -10.94
CA ILE A 371 -3.33 -16.01 -12.40
C ILE A 371 -3.61 -14.57 -12.84
N ALA A 372 -4.68 -13.96 -12.31
CA ALA A 372 -5.03 -12.57 -12.59
C ALA A 372 -3.95 -11.59 -12.12
N GLY A 373 -3.42 -11.79 -10.91
CA GLY A 373 -2.33 -10.96 -10.37
C GLY A 373 -1.05 -11.07 -11.21
N TRP A 374 -0.66 -12.28 -11.60
CA TRP A 374 0.52 -12.48 -12.44
C TRP A 374 0.34 -11.97 -13.87
N ALA A 375 -0.89 -11.96 -14.39
CA ALA A 375 -1.19 -11.35 -15.68
C ALA A 375 -1.01 -9.83 -15.66
N LYS A 376 -1.29 -9.17 -14.53
CA LYS A 376 -1.11 -7.71 -14.35
C LYS A 376 0.32 -7.30 -14.01
N HIS A 377 1.00 -8.07 -13.16
CA HIS A 377 2.27 -7.66 -12.54
C HIS A 377 3.48 -8.52 -12.96
N GLY A 378 3.27 -9.51 -13.82
CA GLY A 378 4.30 -10.48 -14.21
C GLY A 378 4.45 -11.65 -13.23
N VAL A 379 5.19 -12.67 -13.66
CA VAL A 379 5.39 -13.90 -12.88
C VAL A 379 6.56 -13.72 -11.90
N PRO A 380 6.38 -13.95 -10.58
CA PRO A 380 7.41 -13.73 -9.57
C PRO A 380 8.38 -14.93 -9.46
N LEU A 381 9.03 -15.31 -10.57
CA LEU A 381 9.93 -16.47 -10.66
C LEU A 381 11.02 -16.50 -9.58
N LYS A 382 11.50 -15.33 -9.17
CA LYS A 382 12.59 -15.17 -8.19
C LYS A 382 12.11 -15.18 -6.75
N MET A 383 10.86 -14.77 -6.49
CA MET A 383 10.32 -14.55 -5.15
C MET A 383 9.51 -15.76 -4.65
N ALA A 384 8.85 -16.47 -5.56
CA ALA A 384 8.05 -17.65 -5.27
C ALA A 384 8.34 -18.77 -6.28
N PRO A 385 9.59 -19.31 -6.32
CA PRO A 385 9.96 -20.31 -7.32
C PRO A 385 9.14 -21.60 -7.19
N GLY A 386 8.79 -22.04 -5.98
CA GLY A 386 7.95 -23.22 -5.74
C GLY A 386 6.55 -23.08 -6.33
N LEU A 387 5.86 -21.96 -6.07
CA LEU A 387 4.53 -21.68 -6.64
C LEU A 387 4.60 -21.54 -8.17
N THR A 388 5.65 -20.90 -8.67
CA THR A 388 5.90 -20.76 -10.12
C THR A 388 6.06 -22.12 -10.79
N MET A 389 6.87 -23.01 -10.22
CA MET A 389 7.05 -24.37 -10.73
C MET A 389 5.76 -25.17 -10.66
N LEU A 390 4.97 -25.01 -9.59
CA LEU A 390 3.67 -25.64 -9.46
C LEU A 390 2.70 -25.15 -10.54
N ALA A 391 2.66 -23.86 -10.82
CA ALA A 391 1.86 -23.27 -11.88
C ALA A 391 2.29 -23.80 -13.26
N ILE A 392 3.59 -23.80 -13.56
CA ILE A 392 4.13 -24.39 -14.80
C ILE A 392 3.70 -25.85 -14.93
N ALA A 393 3.84 -26.66 -13.87
CA ALA A 393 3.40 -28.04 -13.87
C ALA A 393 1.87 -28.16 -14.07
N ALA A 394 1.10 -27.25 -13.47
CA ALA A 394 -0.36 -27.24 -13.58
C ALA A 394 -0.85 -26.94 -15.01
N PHE A 395 -0.16 -26.07 -15.75
CA PHE A 395 -0.47 -25.75 -17.14
C PHE A 395 0.15 -26.74 -18.14
N ALA A 396 1.41 -27.15 -17.94
CA ALA A 396 2.12 -28.05 -18.84
C ALA A 396 1.58 -29.48 -18.78
N CYS A 397 1.20 -29.99 -17.61
CA CYS A 397 0.73 -31.38 -17.50
C CYS A 397 -0.54 -31.66 -18.32
N PRO A 398 -1.61 -30.84 -18.27
CA PRO A 398 -2.78 -31.01 -19.14
C PRO A 398 -2.47 -30.85 -20.64
N LEU A 399 -1.49 -30.02 -21.00
CA LEU A 399 -1.09 -29.84 -22.41
C LEU A 399 -0.34 -31.06 -22.95
N LEU A 400 0.49 -31.69 -22.12
CA LEU A 400 1.30 -32.85 -22.51
C LEU A 400 0.62 -34.20 -22.25
N SER A 401 -0.41 -34.21 -21.38
CA SER A 401 -1.11 -35.42 -20.96
C SER A 401 -2.60 -35.34 -21.27
N LYS A 402 -3.23 -36.46 -21.61
CA LYS A 402 -4.69 -36.56 -21.74
C LYS A 402 -5.44 -36.40 -20.41
N ARG A 403 -4.76 -36.03 -19.32
CA ARG A 403 -5.28 -35.99 -17.95
C ARG A 403 -4.89 -34.69 -17.26
N ASN A 404 -5.80 -34.15 -16.46
CA ASN A 404 -5.54 -33.01 -15.60
C ASN A 404 -4.84 -33.47 -14.30
N ILE A 405 -3.50 -33.60 -14.37
CA ILE A 405 -2.68 -34.09 -13.25
C ILE A 405 -2.80 -33.15 -12.05
N TYR A 406 -2.95 -31.84 -12.27
CA TYR A 406 -3.06 -30.88 -11.19
C TYR A 406 -4.27 -31.15 -10.29
N CYS A 407 -5.48 -31.15 -10.85
CA CYS A 407 -6.69 -31.37 -10.06
C CYS A 407 -6.77 -32.78 -9.45
N SER A 408 -6.13 -33.78 -10.08
CA SER A 408 -6.21 -35.17 -9.62
C SER A 408 -5.14 -35.55 -8.59
N HIS A 409 -3.93 -34.97 -8.67
CA HIS A 409 -2.75 -35.41 -7.95
C HIS A 409 -1.86 -34.28 -7.39
N LEU A 410 -2.14 -33.00 -7.62
CA LEU A 410 -1.38 -31.90 -6.99
C LEU A 410 -2.24 -31.02 -6.08
N CYS A 411 -3.49 -30.76 -6.44
CA CYS A 411 -4.36 -29.85 -5.70
C CYS A 411 -4.68 -30.40 -4.29
N PRO A 412 -4.29 -29.70 -3.20
CA PRO A 412 -4.62 -30.10 -1.83
C PRO A 412 -6.13 -30.22 -1.58
N HIS A 413 -6.93 -29.29 -2.14
CA HIS A 413 -8.39 -29.31 -2.00
C HIS A 413 -9.02 -30.53 -2.69
N GLY A 414 -8.53 -30.89 -3.87
CA GLY A 414 -8.93 -32.13 -4.55
C GLY A 414 -8.57 -33.38 -3.74
N ALA A 415 -7.42 -33.39 -3.06
CA ALA A 415 -7.00 -34.48 -2.18
C ALA A 415 -7.93 -34.64 -0.96
N VAL A 416 -8.36 -33.53 -0.32
CA VAL A 416 -9.36 -33.56 0.77
C VAL A 416 -10.65 -34.22 0.27
N GLN A 417 -11.17 -33.77 -0.87
CA GLN A 417 -12.41 -34.32 -1.45
C GLN A 417 -12.28 -35.80 -1.83
N GLN A 418 -11.09 -36.25 -2.24
CA GLN A 418 -10.80 -37.66 -2.49
C GLN A 418 -10.81 -38.52 -1.22
N LEU A 419 -10.30 -38.00 -0.10
CA LEU A 419 -10.22 -38.74 1.17
C LEU A 419 -11.59 -38.92 1.85
N ILE A 420 -12.45 -37.92 1.73
CA ILE A 420 -13.81 -37.92 2.32
C ILE A 420 -14.85 -38.60 1.40
N LYS A 421 -14.50 -38.85 0.14
CA LYS A 421 -15.38 -39.51 -0.83
C LYS A 421 -15.87 -40.86 -0.28
N GLY A 422 -17.21 -41.00 -0.19
CA GLY A 422 -17.84 -42.26 0.19
C GLY A 422 -17.69 -42.65 1.67
N ARG A 423 -17.42 -41.67 2.54
CA ARG A 423 -17.40 -41.88 4.00
C ARG A 423 -18.80 -41.90 4.62
N ILE A 424 -19.80 -41.31 3.95
CA ILE A 424 -21.20 -41.32 4.37
C ILE A 424 -22.00 -42.28 3.48
N ARG A 425 -22.97 -42.98 4.08
CA ARG A 425 -23.85 -43.95 3.40
C ARG A 425 -24.86 -43.29 2.45
N TYR A 426 -25.27 -42.07 2.77
CA TYR A 426 -26.21 -41.25 1.98
C TYR A 426 -25.46 -40.53 0.85
N GLN A 427 -25.44 -41.12 -0.34
CA GLN A 427 -24.92 -40.48 -1.55
C GLN A 427 -26.06 -39.97 -2.43
N VAL A 428 -26.03 -38.68 -2.74
CA VAL A 428 -27.03 -38.03 -3.59
C VAL A 428 -26.65 -38.25 -5.05
N LYS A 429 -27.49 -38.95 -5.81
CA LYS A 429 -27.38 -39.03 -7.27
C LYS A 429 -28.12 -37.85 -7.87
N LEU A 430 -27.38 -36.86 -8.35
CA LEU A 430 -27.96 -35.70 -9.05
C LEU A 430 -28.59 -36.16 -10.38
N GLY A 431 -29.80 -35.68 -10.65
CA GLY A 431 -30.45 -35.87 -11.95
C GLY A 431 -29.62 -35.27 -13.08
N HIS A 432 -29.76 -35.83 -14.29
CA HIS A 432 -28.94 -35.44 -15.46
C HIS A 432 -29.04 -33.94 -15.77
N SER A 433 -30.24 -33.37 -15.69
CA SER A 433 -30.49 -31.94 -15.94
C SER A 433 -29.81 -31.04 -14.90
N VAL A 434 -29.90 -31.39 -13.62
CA VAL A 434 -29.26 -30.64 -12.53
C VAL A 434 -27.75 -30.70 -12.66
N SER A 435 -27.19 -31.88 -12.94
CA SER A 435 -25.74 -32.00 -13.17
C SER A 435 -25.27 -31.18 -14.37
N LYS A 436 -26.05 -31.06 -15.45
CA LYS A 436 -25.70 -30.21 -16.60
C LYS A 436 -25.72 -28.73 -16.23
N LEU A 437 -26.74 -28.29 -15.49
CA LEU A 437 -26.85 -26.90 -15.05
C LEU A 437 -25.68 -26.51 -14.13
N LEU A 438 -25.37 -27.34 -13.13
CA LEU A 438 -24.25 -27.10 -12.22
C LEU A 438 -22.89 -27.16 -12.93
N MET A 439 -22.77 -27.84 -14.06
CA MET A 439 -21.53 -27.82 -14.86
C MET A 439 -21.32 -26.51 -15.63
N LEU A 440 -22.34 -25.66 -15.74
CA LEU A 440 -22.19 -24.32 -16.32
C LEU A 440 -21.55 -23.35 -15.32
N LEU A 441 -21.78 -23.55 -14.03
CA LEU A 441 -21.33 -22.65 -12.96
C LEU A 441 -19.82 -22.37 -12.98
N PRO A 442 -18.90 -23.37 -13.11
CA PRO A 442 -17.47 -23.08 -13.18
C PRO A 442 -17.08 -22.24 -14.40
N GLY A 443 -17.81 -22.38 -15.51
CA GLY A 443 -17.59 -21.57 -16.71
C GLY A 443 -18.08 -20.12 -16.53
N LEU A 444 -19.20 -19.94 -15.84
CA LEU A 444 -19.71 -18.60 -15.50
C LEU A 444 -18.80 -17.91 -14.47
N LEU A 445 -18.30 -18.63 -13.46
CA LEU A 445 -17.32 -18.11 -12.51
C LEU A 445 -16.00 -17.74 -13.22
N LEU A 446 -15.55 -18.54 -14.18
CA LEU A 446 -14.37 -18.20 -14.98
C LEU A 446 -14.59 -16.95 -15.85
N LEU A 447 -15.78 -16.79 -16.45
CA LEU A 447 -16.16 -15.57 -17.17
C LEU A 447 -16.14 -14.36 -16.24
N TRP A 448 -16.70 -14.52 -15.04
CA TRP A 448 -16.72 -13.48 -14.03
C TRP A 448 -15.29 -13.06 -13.64
N CYS A 449 -14.39 -14.00 -13.36
CA CYS A 449 -12.97 -13.69 -13.09
C CYS A 449 -12.34 -12.89 -14.21
N LEU A 450 -12.61 -13.25 -15.47
CA LEU A 450 -12.12 -12.54 -16.63
C LEU A 450 -12.62 -11.08 -16.66
N VAL A 451 -13.93 -10.88 -16.49
CA VAL A 451 -14.55 -9.54 -16.50
C VAL A 451 -13.98 -8.67 -15.39
N VAL A 452 -13.93 -9.17 -14.15
CA VAL A 452 -13.39 -8.41 -13.00
C VAL A 452 -11.92 -8.04 -13.23
N THR A 453 -11.13 -8.95 -13.80
CA THR A 453 -9.70 -8.72 -14.06
C THR A 453 -9.49 -7.66 -15.15
N MET A 454 -10.20 -7.77 -16.27
CA MET A 454 -10.05 -6.88 -17.44
C MET A 454 -10.67 -5.50 -17.21
N ALA A 455 -11.82 -5.42 -16.54
CA ALA A 455 -12.47 -4.15 -16.21
C ALA A 455 -11.90 -3.46 -14.96
N ALA A 456 -10.81 -3.99 -14.38
CA ALA A 456 -10.14 -3.48 -13.19
C ALA A 456 -11.09 -3.16 -12.00
N LEU A 457 -12.14 -3.97 -11.83
CA LEU A 457 -13.12 -3.74 -10.77
C LEU A 457 -12.50 -4.03 -9.38
N PRO A 458 -12.87 -3.27 -8.33
CA PRO A 458 -12.27 -3.36 -6.99
C PRO A 458 -12.74 -4.60 -6.19
N MET A 459 -13.03 -5.72 -6.86
CA MET A 459 -13.51 -6.95 -6.24
C MET A 459 -12.37 -7.96 -6.07
N SER A 460 -12.29 -8.57 -4.88
CA SER A 460 -11.29 -9.60 -4.59
C SER A 460 -11.66 -10.95 -5.22
N LEU A 461 -10.81 -11.45 -6.13
CA LEU A 461 -10.95 -12.81 -6.70
C LEU A 461 -10.58 -13.91 -5.70
N VAL A 462 -10.01 -13.56 -4.55
CA VAL A 462 -9.60 -14.52 -3.52
C VAL A 462 -10.82 -15.16 -2.86
N ASP A 463 -11.90 -14.39 -2.69
CA ASP A 463 -13.06 -14.78 -1.90
C ASP A 463 -13.91 -15.91 -2.53
N ILE A 464 -13.76 -16.15 -3.83
CA ILE A 464 -14.54 -17.14 -4.59
C ILE A 464 -13.91 -18.53 -4.62
N GLU A 465 -12.66 -18.69 -4.14
CA GLU A 465 -11.96 -19.96 -4.12
C GLU A 465 -11.56 -20.38 -2.69
N PRO A 466 -11.59 -21.69 -2.37
CA PRO A 466 -11.33 -22.21 -1.02
C PRO A 466 -9.83 -22.38 -0.74
N PHE A 467 -8.95 -21.79 -1.56
CA PHE A 467 -7.52 -22.08 -1.54
C PHE A 467 -6.81 -21.37 -0.38
N ASP A 468 -7.20 -20.14 -0.08
CA ASP A 468 -6.61 -19.36 1.02
C ASP A 468 -7.01 -19.90 2.39
N ALA A 469 -8.12 -20.64 2.48
CA ALA A 469 -8.54 -21.33 3.71
C ALA A 469 -7.50 -22.31 4.28
N TYR A 470 -6.52 -22.78 3.48
CA TYR A 470 -5.39 -23.57 3.98
C TYR A 470 -4.40 -22.77 4.84
N VAL A 471 -4.38 -21.45 4.68
CA VAL A 471 -3.60 -20.49 5.46
C VAL A 471 -4.55 -19.74 6.39
N PHE A 472 -5.10 -20.46 7.38
CA PHE A 472 -6.17 -19.99 8.27
C PHE A 472 -5.89 -18.68 9.01
N ARG A 473 -4.62 -18.27 9.13
CA ARG A 473 -4.23 -17.00 9.75
C ARG A 473 -4.56 -15.76 8.90
N ILE A 474 -4.69 -15.93 7.59
CA ILE A 474 -4.84 -14.84 6.61
C ILE A 474 -6.18 -14.94 5.85
N ALA A 475 -6.83 -16.11 5.92
CA ALA A 475 -8.05 -16.39 5.18
C ALA A 475 -9.25 -15.53 5.65
N GLY A 476 -9.91 -14.85 4.71
CA GLY A 476 -11.18 -14.18 4.95
C GLY A 476 -12.35 -15.15 5.20
N TRP A 477 -13.41 -14.67 5.84
CA TRP A 477 -14.59 -15.50 6.15
C TRP A 477 -15.27 -16.09 4.91
N ALA A 478 -15.25 -15.37 3.78
CA ALA A 478 -15.85 -15.82 2.52
C ALA A 478 -15.16 -17.09 1.98
N THR A 479 -13.83 -17.10 1.87
CA THR A 479 -13.06 -18.26 1.40
C THR A 479 -13.19 -19.47 2.36
N ILE A 480 -13.23 -19.23 3.68
CA ILE A 480 -13.49 -20.28 4.67
C ILE A 480 -14.88 -20.90 4.46
N ALA A 481 -15.91 -20.08 4.23
CA ALA A 481 -17.26 -20.56 3.96
C ALA A 481 -17.31 -21.43 2.69
N VAL A 482 -16.68 -20.98 1.59
CA VAL A 482 -16.58 -21.76 0.35
C VAL A 482 -15.86 -23.09 0.58
N PHE A 483 -14.77 -23.10 1.37
CA PHE A 483 -14.04 -24.32 1.73
C PHE A 483 -14.93 -25.30 2.50
N VAL A 484 -15.58 -24.86 3.58
CA VAL A 484 -16.43 -25.70 4.43
C VAL A 484 -17.61 -26.24 3.63
N VAL A 485 -18.33 -25.38 2.92
CA VAL A 485 -19.47 -25.79 2.08
C VAL A 485 -19.03 -26.78 1.01
N GLY A 486 -17.90 -26.53 0.33
CA GLY A 486 -17.36 -27.42 -0.70
C GLY A 486 -16.97 -28.80 -0.17
N VAL A 487 -16.38 -28.87 1.02
CA VAL A 487 -16.02 -30.12 1.71
C VAL A 487 -17.27 -30.86 2.17
N VAL A 488 -18.22 -30.18 2.80
CA VAL A 488 -19.49 -30.77 3.27
C VAL A 488 -20.29 -31.30 2.09
N ALA A 489 -20.44 -30.53 1.01
CA ALA A 489 -21.11 -30.98 -0.21
C ALA A 489 -20.45 -32.24 -0.81
N SER A 490 -19.13 -32.36 -0.67
CA SER A 490 -18.37 -33.50 -1.18
C SER A 490 -18.56 -34.81 -0.40
N LEU A 491 -19.12 -34.74 0.81
CA LEU A 491 -19.57 -35.93 1.55
C LEU A 491 -20.78 -36.58 0.89
N PHE A 492 -21.69 -35.78 0.32
CA PHE A 492 -22.94 -36.24 -0.31
C PHE A 492 -22.77 -36.51 -1.81
N VAL A 493 -22.03 -35.64 -2.51
CA VAL A 493 -21.79 -35.71 -3.95
C VAL A 493 -20.27 -35.77 -4.18
N PRO A 494 -19.70 -36.89 -4.65
CA PRO A 494 -18.26 -37.02 -4.81
C PRO A 494 -17.63 -35.89 -5.64
N MET A 495 -16.64 -35.20 -5.07
CA MET A 495 -15.93 -34.06 -5.67
C MET A 495 -16.84 -32.87 -6.02
N ALA A 496 -17.81 -32.54 -5.17
CA ALA A 496 -18.82 -31.53 -5.46
C ALA A 496 -18.19 -30.19 -5.91
N TYR A 497 -17.27 -29.63 -5.12
CA TYR A 497 -16.62 -28.35 -5.48
C TYR A 497 -15.72 -28.48 -6.70
N CYS A 498 -14.82 -29.48 -6.74
CA CYS A 498 -13.92 -29.65 -7.89
C CYS A 498 -14.67 -29.91 -9.22
N ARG A 499 -15.90 -30.45 -9.17
CA ARG A 499 -16.72 -30.71 -10.36
C ARG A 499 -17.63 -29.54 -10.76
N PHE A 500 -18.19 -28.82 -9.78
CA PHE A 500 -19.26 -27.85 -10.02
C PHE A 500 -18.97 -26.42 -9.55
N GLY A 501 -17.91 -26.19 -8.77
CA GLY A 501 -17.62 -24.88 -8.18
C GLY A 501 -16.24 -24.31 -8.44
N CYS A 502 -15.29 -25.09 -9.02
CA CYS A 502 -13.91 -24.64 -9.17
C CYS A 502 -13.63 -24.01 -10.54
N PRO A 503 -13.49 -22.67 -10.66
CA PRO A 503 -13.17 -22.01 -11.92
C PRO A 503 -11.75 -22.34 -12.40
N THR A 504 -10.77 -22.44 -11.49
CA THR A 504 -9.40 -22.86 -11.84
C THR A 504 -9.35 -24.26 -12.44
N GLY A 505 -10.12 -25.21 -11.90
CA GLY A 505 -10.23 -26.56 -12.45
C GLY A 505 -10.83 -26.53 -13.87
N ARG A 506 -11.81 -25.66 -14.11
CA ARG A 506 -12.45 -25.50 -15.42
C ARG A 506 -11.48 -24.91 -16.47
N LEU A 507 -10.67 -23.93 -16.08
CA LEU A 507 -9.62 -23.35 -16.91
C LEU A 507 -8.61 -24.41 -17.36
N LEU A 508 -8.04 -25.16 -16.40
CA LEU A 508 -7.05 -26.20 -16.70
C LEU A 508 -7.63 -27.33 -17.56
N ASP A 509 -8.92 -27.64 -17.38
CA ASP A 509 -9.59 -28.60 -18.23
C ASP A 509 -9.67 -28.14 -19.69
N TYR A 510 -9.85 -26.83 -19.98
CA TYR A 510 -9.86 -26.30 -21.35
C TYR A 510 -8.53 -26.54 -22.07
N LEU A 511 -7.42 -26.47 -21.35
CA LEU A 511 -6.07 -26.70 -21.88
C LEU A 511 -5.73 -28.17 -22.09
N ARG A 512 -6.58 -29.09 -21.63
CA ARG A 512 -6.29 -30.52 -21.69
C ARG A 512 -6.25 -31.04 -23.12
N PHE A 513 -5.13 -31.65 -23.51
CA PHE A 513 -4.97 -32.34 -24.79
C PHE A 513 -5.98 -33.48 -24.93
N ASN A 514 -6.68 -33.52 -26.07
CA ASN A 514 -7.71 -34.52 -26.32
C ASN A 514 -7.54 -35.15 -27.70
N ALA A 515 -8.06 -36.36 -27.88
CA ALA A 515 -7.94 -37.08 -29.16
C ALA A 515 -8.66 -36.41 -30.34
N ARG A 516 -9.51 -35.40 -30.07
CA ARG A 516 -10.20 -34.57 -31.06
C ARG A 516 -9.65 -33.15 -31.15
N SER A 517 -8.45 -32.90 -30.60
CA SER A 517 -7.80 -31.58 -30.66
C SER A 517 -7.40 -31.17 -32.09
N ASP A 518 -7.50 -32.09 -33.05
CA ASP A 518 -7.41 -31.83 -34.49
C ASP A 518 -8.65 -31.15 -35.07
N ARG A 519 -9.75 -31.07 -34.32
CA ARG A 519 -11.03 -30.54 -34.79
C ARG A 519 -11.53 -29.43 -33.88
N TRP A 520 -12.16 -28.43 -34.51
CA TRP A 520 -12.85 -27.39 -33.79
C TRP A 520 -14.09 -27.93 -33.07
N THR A 521 -14.19 -27.67 -31.78
CA THR A 521 -15.25 -28.14 -30.88
C THR A 521 -15.99 -26.97 -30.23
N ILE A 522 -17.10 -27.27 -29.54
CA ILE A 522 -17.85 -26.27 -28.74
C ILE A 522 -16.94 -25.62 -27.68
N ARG A 523 -15.92 -26.32 -27.19
CA ARG A 523 -14.98 -25.78 -26.20
C ARG A 523 -14.15 -24.64 -26.79
N ASP A 524 -13.77 -24.77 -28.05
CA ASP A 524 -12.99 -23.78 -28.77
C ASP A 524 -13.85 -22.54 -29.05
N TRP A 525 -15.13 -22.72 -29.38
CA TRP A 525 -16.09 -21.61 -29.45
C TRP A 525 -16.24 -20.85 -28.13
N VAL A 526 -16.31 -21.56 -26.99
CA VAL A 526 -16.37 -20.90 -25.68
C VAL A 526 -15.07 -20.16 -25.36
N ALA A 527 -13.92 -20.73 -25.70
CA ALA A 527 -12.63 -20.05 -25.53
C ALA A 527 -12.52 -18.79 -26.40
N VAL A 528 -12.97 -18.85 -27.66
CA VAL A 528 -13.05 -17.68 -28.54
C VAL A 528 -14.03 -16.63 -28.00
N ALA A 529 -15.16 -17.04 -27.42
CA ALA A 529 -16.08 -16.10 -26.78
C ALA A 529 -15.42 -15.38 -25.59
N TYR A 530 -14.65 -16.09 -24.75
CA TYR A 530 -13.87 -15.45 -23.67
C TYR A 530 -12.85 -14.47 -24.23
N LEU A 531 -12.11 -14.84 -25.28
CA LEU A 531 -11.16 -13.95 -25.93
C LEU A 531 -11.86 -12.70 -26.49
N GLY A 532 -13.01 -12.85 -27.13
CA GLY A 532 -13.80 -11.73 -27.65
C GLY A 532 -14.25 -10.77 -26.54
N VAL A 533 -14.72 -11.29 -25.41
CA VAL A 533 -15.07 -10.47 -24.23
C VAL A 533 -13.85 -9.75 -23.67
N ALA A 534 -12.70 -10.42 -23.58
CA ALA A 534 -11.46 -9.82 -23.09
C ALA A 534 -10.99 -8.67 -23.99
N ILE A 535 -10.99 -8.87 -25.31
CA ILE A 535 -10.63 -7.84 -26.29
C ILE A 535 -11.61 -6.67 -26.21
N TRP A 536 -12.91 -6.94 -26.15
CA TRP A 536 -13.93 -5.90 -26.05
C TRP A 536 -13.74 -5.04 -24.79
N LEU A 537 -13.50 -5.66 -23.63
CA LEU A 537 -13.23 -4.98 -22.38
C LEU A 537 -11.89 -4.23 -22.35
N SER A 538 -10.91 -4.63 -23.15
CA SER A 538 -9.61 -3.95 -23.23
C SER A 538 -9.64 -2.68 -24.09
N VAL A 539 -10.62 -2.58 -24.99
CA VAL A 539 -10.78 -1.46 -25.93
C VAL A 539 -11.87 -0.48 -25.45
N SER A 540 -12.75 -0.92 -24.55
CA SER A 540 -13.80 -0.12 -23.92
C SER A 540 -13.29 0.49 -22.62
#